data_AF-A0A2N0QZQ3-F1
#
_entry.id   AF-A0A2N0QZQ3-F1
#
_cell.length_a   1.000
_cell.length_b   1.000
_cell.length_c   1.000
_cell.angle_alpha   90.00
_cell.angle_beta   90.00
_cell.angle_gamma   90.00
#
_symmetry.space_group_name_H-M   'P 1'
#
loop_
_entity.id
_entity.type
_entity.pdbx_description
1 polymer ?
#
loop_
_entity_poly.entity_id
_entity_poly.type
_entity_poly.pdbx_seq_one_letter_code
_entity_poly.pdbx_strand_id
1 'polypeptide(L)'
;MAIYSCPHCERVFSRRASLRNHVKTHDDIIDKVLREIAEEVEHEQEEVEEVSYEEEEEEEEKEEEEVIDESRDIEIEYSLIDVEPILTFESLDIRVTNIPEFPSEEFGNFMELLTKWNLSDACGNDILKFSKKICRDNVILPTSVKKGRQLLDQIVVPHISFKKAPIMTYKQETYYLHYRPIFDVIKELLSNKDIFAHCTFKFTLLNHNGERIYNEQYNGQWWERVQKSLPNGANVLSVILYSDATTRDHLGKTSEHPIYLTLGNIVSWRRNRPDAKILLGYLPILKAKDISQKRSKSFRLAKRVLYQYALNILTRSLLDYNGGFDLQTDNGIK
;
A
#
# COMPACT_ATOMS: atom_id res chain seq x y z
N MET A 1 16.76 -35.34 -38.64
CA MET A 1 17.30 -34.90 -37.33
C MET A 1 17.34 -33.38 -37.33
N ALA A 2 16.82 -32.72 -36.31
CA ALA A 2 16.91 -31.26 -36.20
C ALA A 2 18.38 -30.86 -35.93
N ILE A 3 18.89 -29.88 -36.67
CA ILE A 3 20.23 -29.31 -36.51
C ILE A 3 20.06 -27.93 -35.86
N TYR A 4 20.80 -27.67 -34.78
CA TYR A 4 20.74 -26.44 -34.00
C TYR A 4 22.07 -25.69 -34.12
N SER A 5 22.07 -24.46 -34.63
CA SER A 5 23.28 -23.65 -34.81
C SER A 5 23.50 -22.69 -33.64
N CYS A 6 24.75 -22.46 -33.26
CA CYS A 6 25.11 -21.43 -32.28
C CYS A 6 24.98 -20.03 -32.90
N PRO A 7 24.35 -19.05 -32.22
CA PRO A 7 24.26 -17.68 -32.73
C PRO A 7 25.57 -16.88 -32.59
N HIS A 8 26.53 -17.35 -31.79
CA HIS A 8 27.79 -16.66 -31.51
C HIS A 8 29.01 -17.28 -32.21
N CYS A 9 28.86 -18.47 -32.84
CA CYS A 9 29.92 -19.11 -33.61
C CYS A 9 29.38 -20.12 -34.63
N GLU A 10 30.23 -20.62 -35.53
CA GLU A 10 29.82 -21.50 -36.63
C GLU A 10 29.55 -22.98 -36.23
N ARG A 11 29.41 -23.28 -34.94
CA ARG A 11 29.18 -24.67 -34.47
C ARG A 11 27.70 -25.07 -34.55
N VAL A 12 27.48 -26.32 -34.99
CA VAL A 12 26.15 -26.95 -35.13
C VAL A 12 26.05 -28.21 -34.27
N PHE A 13 24.85 -28.42 -33.70
CA PHE A 13 24.57 -29.46 -32.72
C PHE A 13 23.36 -30.29 -33.12
N SER A 14 23.38 -31.59 -32.82
CA SER A 14 22.28 -32.52 -33.09
C SER A 14 21.20 -32.54 -31.99
N ARG A 15 21.46 -31.90 -30.83
CA ARG A 15 20.55 -31.83 -29.68
C ARG A 15 20.54 -30.43 -29.07
N ARG A 16 19.35 -29.94 -28.70
CA ARG A 16 19.14 -28.60 -28.10
C ARG A 16 19.86 -28.42 -26.76
N ALA A 17 19.99 -29.49 -25.96
CA ALA A 17 20.73 -29.46 -24.70
C ALA A 17 22.23 -29.20 -24.90
N SER A 18 22.82 -29.78 -25.94
CA SER A 18 24.24 -29.58 -26.28
C SER A 18 24.51 -28.15 -26.76
N LEU A 19 23.59 -27.56 -27.52
CA LEU A 19 23.66 -26.14 -27.88
C LEU A 19 23.59 -25.25 -26.63
N ARG A 20 22.64 -25.48 -25.70
CA ARG A 20 22.53 -24.69 -24.46
C ARG A 20 23.83 -24.70 -23.64
N ASN A 21 24.43 -25.87 -23.44
CA ASN A 21 25.69 -25.97 -22.70
C ASN A 21 26.85 -25.29 -23.42
N HIS A 22 26.86 -25.31 -24.76
CA HIS A 22 27.86 -24.61 -25.54
C HIS A 22 27.69 -23.09 -25.50
N VAL A 23 26.46 -22.57 -25.54
CA VAL A 23 26.21 -21.12 -25.46
C VAL A 23 26.77 -20.55 -24.15
N LYS A 24 26.69 -21.30 -23.04
CA LYS A 24 27.32 -20.94 -21.76
C LYS A 24 28.85 -20.76 -21.81
N THR A 25 29.53 -21.26 -22.84
CA THR A 25 30.98 -21.05 -23.03
C THR A 25 31.33 -19.72 -23.67
N HIS A 26 30.33 -18.99 -24.17
CA HIS A 26 30.49 -17.64 -24.71
C HIS A 26 30.16 -16.53 -23.69
N ASP A 27 29.81 -16.90 -22.45
CA ASP A 27 29.44 -15.92 -21.43
C ASP A 27 30.67 -15.18 -20.90
N ASP A 28 30.60 -13.86 -20.91
CA ASP A 28 31.54 -13.00 -20.17
C ASP A 28 31.33 -13.18 -18.66
N ILE A 29 32.41 -13.02 -17.89
CA ILE A 29 32.44 -13.21 -16.43
C ILE A 29 31.33 -12.41 -15.73
N ILE A 30 30.95 -11.26 -16.28
CA ILE A 30 29.87 -10.39 -15.78
C ILE A 30 28.49 -11.06 -15.92
N ASP A 31 28.20 -11.69 -17.06
CA ASP A 31 26.93 -12.37 -17.29
C ASP A 31 26.80 -13.64 -16.44
N LYS A 32 27.92 -14.30 -16.13
CA LYS A 32 27.95 -15.42 -15.19
C LYS A 32 27.60 -14.98 -13.77
N VAL A 33 28.16 -13.86 -13.32
CA VAL A 33 27.88 -13.29 -11.99
C VAL A 33 26.43 -12.79 -11.90
N LEU A 34 25.91 -12.12 -12.94
CA LEU A 34 24.52 -11.67 -12.96
C LEU A 34 23.53 -12.84 -12.94
N ARG A 35 23.88 -13.98 -13.54
CA ARG A 35 23.06 -15.19 -13.51
C ARG A 35 23.17 -15.94 -12.18
N GLU A 36 24.35 -16.00 -11.55
CA GLU A 36 24.51 -16.55 -10.19
C GLU A 36 23.70 -15.71 -9.18
N ILE A 37 23.68 -14.38 -9.30
CA ILE A 37 22.82 -13.50 -8.49
C ILE A 37 21.33 -13.74 -8.80
N ALA A 38 20.95 -13.94 -10.06
CA ALA A 38 19.56 -14.23 -10.43
C ALA A 38 19.08 -15.62 -9.96
N GLU A 39 19.95 -16.63 -10.05
CA GLU A 39 19.67 -18.00 -9.60
C GLU A 39 19.64 -18.08 -8.06
N GLU A 40 20.42 -17.28 -7.32
CA GLU A 40 20.29 -17.13 -5.86
C GLU A 40 18.95 -16.47 -5.46
N VAL A 41 18.47 -15.49 -6.24
CA VAL A 41 17.17 -14.84 -6.01
C VAL A 41 15.99 -15.76 -6.37
N GLU A 42 16.13 -16.63 -7.38
CA GLU A 42 15.12 -17.64 -7.72
C GLU A 42 15.09 -18.81 -6.73
N HIS A 43 16.25 -19.26 -6.21
CA HIS A 43 16.30 -20.33 -5.19
C HIS A 43 15.76 -19.90 -3.82
N GLU A 44 15.85 -18.62 -3.45
CA GLU A 44 15.15 -18.09 -2.27
C GLU A 44 13.61 -18.03 -2.44
N GLN A 45 13.11 -18.09 -3.68
CA GLN A 45 11.67 -18.13 -3.99
C GLN A 45 11.12 -19.55 -4.12
N GLU A 46 11.93 -20.52 -4.60
CA GLU A 46 11.50 -21.92 -4.79
C GLU A 46 11.58 -22.80 -3.52
N GLU A 47 12.32 -22.41 -2.46
CA GLU A 47 12.36 -23.17 -1.19
C GLU A 47 11.24 -22.80 -0.19
N VAL A 48 10.33 -21.89 -0.55
CA VAL A 48 9.08 -21.66 0.21
C VAL A 48 8.02 -22.58 -0.36
N GLU A 49 7.88 -23.79 0.22
CA GLU A 49 6.76 -24.68 -0.06
C GLU A 49 5.44 -23.90 -0.07
N GLU A 50 4.76 -23.90 -1.22
CA GLU A 50 3.40 -23.42 -1.44
C GLU A 50 2.47 -23.98 -0.36
N VAL A 51 2.14 -23.14 0.62
CA VAL A 51 0.81 -23.17 1.23
C VAL A 51 0.11 -21.95 0.66
N SER A 52 -0.44 -22.10 -0.55
CA SER A 52 -1.10 -21.02 -1.29
C SER A 52 -2.43 -20.69 -0.60
N TYR A 53 -2.50 -19.48 -0.04
CA TYR A 53 -3.78 -18.88 0.38
C TYR A 53 -4.74 -18.70 -0.83
N GLU A 54 -4.22 -18.71 -2.06
CA GLU A 54 -4.99 -18.66 -3.30
C GLU A 54 -5.90 -19.90 -3.46
N GLU A 55 -5.48 -21.09 -2.98
CA GLU A 55 -6.36 -22.26 -2.96
C GLU A 55 -7.48 -22.13 -1.90
N GLU A 56 -7.24 -21.41 -0.78
CA GLU A 56 -8.27 -21.13 0.23
C GLU A 56 -9.31 -20.11 -0.26
N GLU A 57 -8.91 -19.09 -1.02
CA GLU A 57 -9.84 -18.12 -1.61
C GLU A 57 -10.68 -18.73 -2.75
N GLU A 58 -10.07 -19.56 -3.62
CA GLU A 58 -10.80 -20.28 -4.67
C GLU A 58 -11.80 -21.32 -4.11
N GLU A 59 -11.50 -21.97 -2.99
CA GLU A 59 -12.47 -22.83 -2.30
C GLU A 59 -13.59 -22.01 -1.62
N GLU A 60 -13.28 -20.82 -1.06
CA GLU A 60 -14.28 -19.91 -0.48
C GLU A 60 -15.24 -19.35 -1.56
N GLU A 61 -14.75 -18.97 -2.76
CA GLU A 61 -15.58 -18.51 -3.88
C GLU A 61 -16.49 -19.62 -4.44
N LYS A 62 -15.99 -20.86 -4.54
CA LYS A 62 -16.80 -22.00 -5.03
C LYS A 62 -17.90 -22.40 -4.04
N GLU A 63 -17.69 -22.23 -2.74
CA GLU A 63 -18.75 -22.41 -1.72
C GLU A 63 -19.72 -21.21 -1.63
N GLU A 64 -19.35 -20.04 -2.15
CA GLU A 64 -20.18 -18.83 -2.14
C GLU A 64 -21.40 -18.91 -3.06
N GLU A 65 -21.32 -19.65 -4.17
CA GLU A 65 -22.48 -19.89 -5.05
C GLU A 65 -23.55 -20.82 -4.41
N GLU A 66 -23.19 -21.65 -3.41
CA GLU A 66 -24.12 -22.62 -2.82
C GLU A 66 -24.91 -22.10 -1.60
N VAL A 67 -24.64 -20.89 -1.09
CA VAL A 67 -25.29 -20.38 0.15
C VAL A 67 -26.19 -19.17 -0.12
N ILE A 68 -27.25 -19.39 -0.91
CA ILE A 68 -28.48 -18.58 -0.86
C ILE A 68 -29.62 -19.52 -0.47
N ASP A 69 -29.61 -19.99 0.77
CA ASP A 69 -30.79 -20.61 1.40
C ASP A 69 -30.97 -19.97 2.78
N GLU A 70 -31.89 -19.00 2.82
CA GLU A 70 -32.35 -18.31 4.03
C GLU A 70 -33.14 -19.27 4.92
N SER A 71 -33.13 -19.00 6.24
CA SER A 71 -34.02 -19.57 7.28
C SER A 71 -33.59 -20.82 8.06
N ARG A 72 -32.40 -20.79 8.67
CA ARG A 72 -32.22 -21.44 9.98
C ARG A 72 -31.65 -20.42 10.95
N ASP A 73 -32.25 -20.31 12.14
CA ASP A 73 -31.79 -19.45 13.23
C ASP A 73 -30.32 -19.75 13.54
N ILE A 74 -29.42 -18.98 12.93
CA ILE A 74 -28.01 -19.00 13.27
C ILE A 74 -27.91 -18.28 14.60
N GLU A 75 -27.42 -18.95 15.65
CA GLU A 75 -27.01 -18.28 16.88
C GLU A 75 -25.90 -17.27 16.53
N ILE A 76 -26.27 -15.99 16.53
CA ILE A 76 -25.37 -14.87 16.25
C ILE A 76 -24.61 -14.55 17.53
N GLU A 77 -23.41 -15.11 17.68
CA GLU A 77 -22.50 -14.85 18.82
C GLU A 77 -21.52 -13.69 18.53
N TYR A 78 -21.97 -12.64 17.84
CA TYR A 78 -21.21 -11.40 17.72
C TYR A 78 -22.03 -10.19 18.16
N SER A 79 -21.34 -9.16 18.64
CA SER A 79 -21.91 -7.83 18.89
C SER A 79 -21.01 -6.76 18.32
N LEU A 80 -21.56 -5.89 17.47
CA LEU A 80 -20.85 -4.72 16.97
C LEU A 80 -20.75 -3.66 18.06
N ILE A 81 -19.62 -2.96 18.08
CA ILE A 81 -19.36 -1.86 19.00
C ILE A 81 -19.39 -0.58 18.16
N ASP A 82 -20.30 0.35 18.48
CA ASP A 82 -20.35 1.64 17.77
C ASP A 82 -19.10 2.44 18.09
N VAL A 83 -18.49 2.97 17.04
CA VAL A 83 -17.32 3.83 17.14
C VAL A 83 -17.78 5.22 16.73
N GLU A 84 -17.61 6.18 17.65
CA GLU A 84 -18.00 7.56 17.38
C GLU A 84 -17.35 8.04 16.06
N PRO A 85 -18.15 8.59 15.14
CA PRO A 85 -17.61 9.13 13.90
C PRO A 85 -16.68 10.29 14.23
N ILE A 86 -15.57 10.35 13.50
CA ILE A 86 -14.68 11.50 13.58
C ILE A 86 -15.37 12.60 12.79
N LEU A 87 -15.95 13.55 13.53
CA LEU A 87 -16.72 14.65 12.97
C LEU A 87 -15.89 15.52 12.01
N THR A 88 -16.64 16.06 11.06
CA THR A 88 -16.29 16.66 9.78
C THR A 88 -15.23 17.76 9.81
N PHE A 89 -14.45 17.78 8.72
CA PHE A 89 -13.49 18.82 8.38
C PHE A 89 -14.17 19.80 7.38
N GLU A 90 -14.23 21.10 7.67
CA GLU A 90 -14.81 22.09 6.75
C GLU A 90 -13.87 22.42 5.57
N SER A 91 -12.55 22.34 5.78
CA SER A 91 -11.56 22.68 4.76
C SER A 91 -10.29 21.85 4.90
N LEU A 92 -9.85 21.21 3.81
CA LEU A 92 -8.60 20.47 3.79
C LEU A 92 -7.44 21.42 3.46
N ASP A 93 -6.76 21.89 4.50
CA ASP A 93 -5.57 22.74 4.33
C ASP A 93 -4.32 21.88 4.10
N ILE A 94 -3.78 21.90 2.88
CA ILE A 94 -2.53 21.21 2.51
C ILE A 94 -1.32 22.18 2.48
N ARG A 95 -1.54 23.46 2.82
CA ARG A 95 -0.47 24.46 2.91
C ARG A 95 0.44 24.11 4.06
N VAL A 96 1.74 24.07 3.79
CA VAL A 96 2.87 23.77 4.70
C VAL A 96 2.42 23.13 6.02
N THR A 97 2.32 21.81 6.04
CA THR A 97 2.27 21.08 7.31
C THR A 97 3.55 21.41 8.07
N ASN A 98 3.48 21.74 9.36
CA ASN A 98 4.64 21.86 10.24
C ASN A 98 5.43 20.53 10.23
N ILE A 99 6.28 20.34 9.22
CA ILE A 99 7.30 19.31 9.20
C ILE A 99 8.38 19.89 10.09
N PRO A 100 8.64 19.31 11.27
CA PRO A 100 9.73 19.79 12.09
C PRO A 100 11.02 19.78 11.27
N GLU A 101 11.63 20.96 11.19
CA GLU A 101 12.85 21.14 10.41
C GLU A 101 13.99 20.38 11.09
N PHE A 102 14.73 19.62 10.28
CA PHE A 102 15.97 19.04 10.75
C PHE A 102 16.97 20.15 11.11
N PRO A 103 17.85 19.92 12.10
CA PRO A 103 18.86 20.91 12.48
C PRO A 103 19.76 21.38 11.32
N SER A 104 19.94 20.57 10.29
CA SER A 104 20.54 20.95 9.01
C SER A 104 20.06 20.04 7.88
N GLU A 105 20.34 20.42 6.63
CA GLU A 105 20.07 19.60 5.44
C GLU A 105 20.81 18.25 5.50
N GLU A 106 22.08 18.25 5.91
CA GLU A 106 22.89 17.03 6.04
C GLU A 106 22.37 16.11 7.15
N PHE A 107 21.83 16.67 8.24
CA PHE A 107 21.15 15.88 9.25
C PHE A 107 19.96 15.14 8.62
N GLY A 108 19.12 15.86 7.87
CA GLY A 108 17.97 15.29 7.17
C GLY A 108 18.38 14.19 6.19
N ASN A 109 19.37 14.45 5.34
CA ASN A 109 19.89 13.47 4.37
C ASN A 109 20.45 12.21 5.06
N PHE A 110 21.11 12.37 6.21
CA PHE A 110 21.59 11.23 6.99
C PHE A 110 20.43 10.41 7.59
N MET A 111 19.39 11.08 8.11
CA MET A 111 18.21 10.37 8.61
C MET A 111 17.45 9.67 7.49
N GLU A 112 17.32 10.29 6.32
CA GLU A 112 16.72 9.67 5.13
C GLU A 112 17.49 8.42 4.71
N LEU A 113 18.83 8.46 4.73
CA LEU A 113 19.67 7.29 4.45
C LEU A 113 19.37 6.13 5.41
N LEU A 114 19.28 6.42 6.71
CA LEU A 114 18.99 5.40 7.73
C LEU A 114 17.62 4.76 7.53
N THR A 115 16.60 5.56 7.22
CA THR A 115 15.22 5.07 7.04
C THR A 115 15.07 4.32 5.72
N LYS A 116 15.63 4.87 4.63
CA LYS A 116 15.52 4.30 3.28
C LYS A 116 16.10 2.89 3.19
N TRP A 117 17.20 2.63 3.89
CA TRP A 117 17.89 1.35 3.87
C TRP A 117 17.71 0.53 5.13
N ASN A 118 16.78 0.94 6.01
CA ASN A 118 16.51 0.30 7.30
C ASN A 118 17.79 -0.07 8.08
N LEU A 119 18.75 0.84 8.13
CA LEU A 119 20.09 0.55 8.66
C LEU A 119 20.03 0.30 10.17
N SER A 120 20.67 -0.77 10.62
CA SER A 120 20.78 -1.06 12.06
C SER A 120 21.52 0.06 12.80
N ASP A 121 21.25 0.22 14.10
CA ASP A 121 21.94 1.22 14.91
C ASP A 121 23.47 1.04 14.89
N ALA A 122 23.95 -0.20 14.83
CA ALA A 122 25.38 -0.50 14.72
C ALA A 122 25.96 0.03 13.40
N CYS A 123 25.38 -0.40 12.26
CA CYS A 123 25.82 -0.01 10.93
C CYS A 123 25.70 1.51 10.72
N GLY A 124 24.58 2.10 11.11
CA GLY A 124 24.35 3.54 11.00
C GLY A 124 25.33 4.34 11.85
N ASN A 125 25.73 3.86 13.04
CA ASN A 125 26.73 4.56 13.86
C ASN A 125 28.13 4.50 13.25
N ASP A 126 28.48 3.43 12.56
CA ASP A 126 29.75 3.35 11.82
C ASP A 126 29.76 4.34 10.63
N ILE A 127 28.67 4.41 9.87
CA ILE A 127 28.50 5.40 8.79
C ILE A 127 28.51 6.83 9.34
N LEU A 128 27.85 7.07 10.48
CA LEU A 128 27.86 8.37 11.15
C LEU A 128 29.28 8.77 11.58
N LYS A 129 30.04 7.83 12.15
CA LYS A 129 31.43 8.04 12.57
C LYS A 129 32.34 8.32 11.36
N PHE A 130 32.13 7.62 10.26
CA PHE A 130 32.81 7.91 9.00
C PHE A 130 32.45 9.30 8.47
N SER A 131 31.16 9.62 8.40
CA SER A 131 30.66 10.92 7.92
C SER A 131 31.23 12.09 8.72
N LYS A 132 31.24 11.99 10.06
CA LYS A 132 31.83 13.01 10.96
C LYS A 132 33.32 13.26 10.72
N LYS A 133 34.07 12.29 10.17
CA LYS A 133 35.49 12.48 9.86
C LYS A 133 35.74 13.24 8.55
N ILE A 134 34.77 13.22 7.64
CA ILE A 134 34.90 13.82 6.29
C ILE A 134 34.06 15.10 6.13
N CYS A 135 33.07 15.32 6.99
CA CYS A 135 32.26 16.53 7.01
C CYS A 135 33.06 17.74 7.49
N ARG A 136 32.65 18.94 7.03
CA ARG A 136 33.17 20.22 7.50
C ARG A 136 32.69 20.49 8.93
N ASP A 137 33.44 21.29 9.68
CA ASP A 137 33.16 21.58 11.10
C ASP A 137 31.79 22.25 11.35
N ASN A 138 31.22 22.89 10.33
CA ASN A 138 29.92 23.55 10.42
C ASN A 138 28.71 22.62 10.15
N VAL A 139 28.95 21.36 9.79
CA VAL A 139 27.87 20.40 9.51
C VAL A 139 27.35 19.80 10.82
N ILE A 140 26.02 19.88 11.00
CA ILE A 140 25.35 19.34 12.18
C ILE A 140 24.84 17.94 11.85
N LEU A 141 25.45 16.91 12.43
CA LEU A 141 24.97 15.52 12.34
C LEU A 141 24.42 15.04 13.68
N PRO A 142 23.56 14.00 13.69
CA PRO A 142 23.12 13.39 14.93
C PRO A 142 24.30 13.00 15.82
N THR A 143 24.13 13.14 17.14
CA THR A 143 25.18 12.71 18.09
C THR A 143 25.32 11.18 18.09
N SER A 144 24.23 10.46 17.91
CA SER A 144 24.18 9.03 17.60
C SER A 144 22.96 8.72 16.72
N VAL A 145 22.95 7.57 16.05
CA VAL A 145 21.76 7.08 15.31
C VAL A 145 20.54 7.02 16.21
N LYS A 146 20.69 6.48 17.42
CA LYS A 146 19.61 6.40 18.41
C LYS A 146 19.00 7.77 18.73
N LYS A 147 19.84 8.81 18.91
CA LYS A 147 19.33 10.17 19.15
C LYS A 147 18.68 10.79 17.91
N GLY A 148 19.20 10.48 16.71
CA GLY A 148 18.53 10.83 15.46
C GLY A 148 17.15 10.19 15.35
N ARG A 149 17.03 8.89 15.63
CA ARG A 149 15.74 8.17 15.67
C ARG A 149 14.80 8.71 16.73
N GLN A 150 15.30 9.03 17.94
CA GLN A 150 14.50 9.69 18.97
C GLN A 150 13.96 11.04 18.52
N LEU A 151 14.72 11.80 17.71
CA LEU A 151 14.21 13.03 17.11
C LEU A 151 13.07 12.69 16.15
N LEU A 152 13.24 11.71 15.24
CA LEU A 152 12.18 11.24 14.35
C LEU A 152 10.92 10.79 15.11
N ASP A 153 11.07 10.05 16.19
CA ASP A 153 9.95 9.59 17.02
C ASP A 153 9.20 10.75 17.71
N GLN A 154 9.90 11.86 17.98
CA GLN A 154 9.32 13.09 18.54
C GLN A 154 8.67 13.98 17.46
N ILE A 155 8.90 13.71 16.18
CA ILE A 155 8.20 14.36 15.07
C ILE A 155 6.77 13.83 15.06
N VAL A 156 5.92 14.40 15.93
CA VAL A 156 4.48 14.14 15.91
C VAL A 156 3.89 14.94 14.77
N VAL A 157 3.70 14.28 13.63
CA VAL A 157 2.89 14.83 12.54
C VAL A 157 1.44 14.42 12.83
N PRO A 158 0.52 15.36 13.14
CA PRO A 158 -0.80 15.02 13.66
C PRO A 158 -1.61 14.10 12.75
N HIS A 159 -1.39 14.18 11.43
CA HIS A 159 -2.13 13.42 10.43
C HIS A 159 -1.61 11.99 10.21
N ILE A 160 -0.44 11.58 10.74
CA ILE A 160 0.10 10.20 10.58
C ILE A 160 -0.20 9.27 11.77
N SER A 161 -0.90 9.76 12.80
CA SER A 161 -1.16 8.97 14.02
C SER A 161 -2.26 7.93 13.81
N PHE A 162 -1.99 6.67 14.20
CA PHE A 162 -2.97 5.59 14.22
C PHE A 162 -3.89 5.69 15.44
N LYS A 163 -5.17 5.41 15.22
CA LYS A 163 -6.19 5.16 16.23
C LYS A 163 -6.41 3.66 16.38
N LYS A 164 -6.80 3.26 17.58
CA LYS A 164 -7.20 1.88 17.91
C LYS A 164 -8.61 1.93 18.51
N ALA A 165 -9.56 1.27 17.87
CA ALA A 165 -10.95 1.23 18.34
C ALA A 165 -11.44 -0.23 18.44
N PRO A 166 -12.12 -0.64 19.52
CA PRO A 166 -12.83 -1.91 19.54
C PRO A 166 -14.06 -1.81 18.62
N ILE A 167 -14.26 -2.78 17.72
CA ILE A 167 -15.34 -2.72 16.72
C ILE A 167 -16.31 -3.90 16.79
N MET A 168 -15.88 -5.03 17.35
CA MET A 168 -16.71 -6.22 17.46
C MET A 168 -16.27 -7.10 18.63
N THR A 169 -17.22 -7.69 19.33
CA THR A 169 -16.98 -8.83 20.22
C THR A 169 -17.51 -10.10 19.54
N TYR A 170 -16.72 -11.17 19.53
CA TYR A 170 -17.12 -12.49 19.03
C TYR A 170 -16.63 -13.55 20.01
N LYS A 171 -17.54 -14.38 20.53
CA LYS A 171 -17.23 -15.40 21.55
C LYS A 171 -16.35 -14.88 22.71
N GLN A 172 -16.74 -13.74 23.28
CA GLN A 172 -16.05 -13.06 24.38
C GLN A 172 -14.67 -12.45 24.04
N GLU A 173 -14.21 -12.58 22.79
CA GLU A 173 -12.99 -11.93 22.32
C GLU A 173 -13.33 -10.60 21.63
N THR A 174 -12.56 -9.55 21.94
CA THR A 174 -12.76 -8.22 21.35
C THR A 174 -11.78 -7.98 20.21
N TYR A 175 -12.31 -7.62 19.05
CA TYR A 175 -11.56 -7.31 17.83
C TYR A 175 -11.45 -5.80 17.67
N TYR A 176 -10.23 -5.35 17.31
CA TYR A 176 -9.87 -3.95 17.23
C TYR A 176 -9.53 -3.56 15.79
N LEU A 177 -9.99 -2.38 15.38
CA LEU A 177 -9.54 -1.72 14.17
C LEU A 177 -8.38 -0.78 14.51
N HIS A 178 -7.28 -0.93 13.80
CA HIS A 178 -6.16 0.00 13.82
C HIS A 178 -6.20 0.82 12.53
N TYR A 179 -6.44 2.12 12.63
CA TYR A 179 -6.69 2.94 11.45
C TYR A 179 -6.30 4.39 11.62
N ARG A 180 -6.19 5.10 10.51
CA ARG A 180 -6.02 6.54 10.44
C ARG A 180 -7.31 7.18 9.92
N PRO A 181 -7.67 8.39 10.39
CA PRO A 181 -8.82 9.10 9.84
C PRO A 181 -8.60 9.34 8.33
N ILE A 182 -9.60 9.02 7.51
CA ILE A 182 -9.41 8.99 6.05
C ILE A 182 -9.03 10.35 5.46
N PHE A 183 -9.54 11.45 6.02
CA PHE A 183 -9.15 12.80 5.60
C PHE A 183 -7.70 13.15 5.96
N ASP A 184 -7.16 12.62 7.06
CA ASP A 184 -5.75 12.80 7.41
C ASP A 184 -4.83 12.09 6.41
N VAL A 185 -5.26 10.92 5.92
CA VAL A 185 -4.56 10.15 4.88
C VAL A 185 -4.63 10.88 3.53
N ILE A 186 -5.81 11.42 3.15
CA ILE A 186 -5.96 12.24 1.94
C ILE A 186 -5.09 13.51 2.04
N LYS A 187 -5.07 14.15 3.22
CA LYS A 187 -4.24 15.34 3.48
C LYS A 187 -2.76 15.03 3.29
N GLU A 188 -2.26 13.93 3.84
CA GLU A 188 -0.86 13.53 3.67
C GLU A 188 -0.50 13.38 2.20
N LEU A 189 -1.33 12.66 1.44
CA LEU A 189 -1.08 12.38 0.03
C LEU A 189 -1.07 13.65 -0.82
N LEU A 190 -2.01 14.57 -0.57
CA LEU A 190 -2.10 15.84 -1.28
C LEU A 190 -1.08 16.89 -0.80
N SER A 191 -0.54 16.75 0.41
CA SER A 191 0.53 17.64 0.92
C SER A 191 1.88 17.35 0.28
N ASN A 192 2.06 16.16 -0.30
CA ASN A 192 3.25 15.85 -1.09
C ASN A 192 3.19 16.59 -2.44
N LYS A 193 4.04 17.63 -2.59
CA LYS A 193 4.09 18.49 -3.77
C LYS A 193 4.39 17.74 -5.08
N ASP A 194 5.21 16.70 -5.02
CA ASP A 194 5.54 15.89 -6.20
C ASP A 194 4.32 15.08 -6.67
N ILE A 195 3.60 14.46 -5.73
CA ILE A 195 2.35 13.74 -6.03
C ILE A 195 1.28 14.71 -6.52
N PHE A 196 1.10 15.84 -5.82
CA PHE A 196 0.09 16.84 -6.14
C PHE A 196 0.28 17.43 -7.54
N ALA A 197 1.52 17.64 -7.98
CA ALA A 197 1.83 18.11 -9.34
C ALA A 197 1.34 17.16 -10.45
N HIS A 198 1.09 15.89 -10.10
CA HIS A 198 0.61 14.86 -11.00
C HIS A 198 -0.88 14.52 -10.81
N CYS A 199 -1.62 15.31 -10.03
CA CYS A 199 -3.07 15.18 -9.87
C CYS A 199 -3.84 15.91 -10.99
N THR A 200 -4.82 15.23 -11.58
CA THR A 200 -5.81 15.81 -12.48
C THR A 200 -7.19 15.81 -11.82
N PHE A 201 -7.76 17.00 -11.63
CA PHE A 201 -9.09 17.16 -11.01
C PHE A 201 -10.21 17.35 -12.04
N LYS A 202 -9.88 17.98 -13.18
CA LYS A 202 -10.85 18.26 -14.24
C LYS A 202 -11.04 17.04 -15.13
N PHE A 203 -12.28 16.84 -15.57
CA PHE A 203 -12.59 15.91 -16.65
C PHE A 203 -11.76 16.25 -17.90
N THR A 204 -11.12 15.25 -18.49
CA THR A 204 -10.35 15.40 -19.74
C THR A 204 -10.84 14.38 -20.75
N LEU A 205 -11.46 14.84 -21.83
CA LEU A 205 -11.84 13.98 -22.94
C LEU A 205 -10.60 13.63 -23.77
N LEU A 206 -10.28 12.34 -23.86
CA LEU A 206 -9.21 11.85 -24.73
C LEU A 206 -9.83 11.03 -25.87
N ASN A 207 -9.56 11.43 -27.11
CA ASN A 207 -10.06 10.75 -28.31
C ASN A 207 -8.90 10.39 -29.24
N HIS A 208 -9.02 9.25 -29.92
CA HIS A 208 -8.16 8.84 -31.03
C HIS A 208 -9.03 8.25 -32.14
N ASN A 209 -8.83 8.71 -33.37
CA ASN A 209 -9.63 8.30 -34.54
C ASN A 209 -11.16 8.40 -34.36
N GLY A 210 -11.62 9.38 -33.59
CA GLY A 210 -13.05 9.58 -33.29
C GLY A 210 -13.60 8.71 -32.16
N GLU A 211 -12.80 7.80 -31.61
CA GLU A 211 -13.16 6.95 -30.48
C GLU A 211 -12.56 7.49 -29.18
N ARG A 212 -13.31 7.33 -28.08
CA ARG A 212 -12.84 7.74 -26.75
C ARG A 212 -11.83 6.73 -26.20
N ILE A 213 -10.74 7.23 -25.64
CA ILE A 213 -9.74 6.43 -24.92
C ILE A 213 -10.00 6.51 -23.41
N TYR A 214 -9.92 5.36 -22.74
CA TYR A 214 -10.08 5.20 -21.30
C TYR A 214 -8.75 4.79 -20.65
N ASN A 215 -7.80 5.72 -20.57
CA ASN A 215 -6.50 5.45 -19.93
C ASN A 215 -6.50 5.82 -18.44
N GLU A 216 -7.22 6.88 -18.07
CA GLU A 216 -7.32 7.37 -16.70
C GLU A 216 -8.78 7.52 -16.29
N GLN A 217 -9.06 7.49 -14.98
CA GLN A 217 -10.44 7.57 -14.48
C GLN A 217 -11.15 8.87 -14.91
N TYR A 218 -10.41 9.97 -14.96
CA TYR A 218 -10.92 11.28 -15.40
C TYR A 218 -11.13 11.41 -16.91
N ASN A 219 -10.90 10.35 -17.70
CA ASN A 219 -11.36 10.22 -19.08
C ASN A 219 -12.71 9.48 -19.17
N GLY A 220 -13.12 8.84 -18.09
CA GLY A 220 -14.31 7.99 -18.01
C GLY A 220 -15.61 8.75 -18.22
N GLN A 221 -16.60 8.07 -18.81
CA GLN A 221 -17.96 8.59 -18.93
C GLN A 221 -18.60 8.85 -17.56
N TRP A 222 -18.29 8.02 -16.56
CA TRP A 222 -18.76 8.24 -15.19
C TRP A 222 -18.26 9.58 -14.64
N TRP A 223 -16.95 9.86 -14.76
CA TRP A 223 -16.37 11.12 -14.32
C TRP A 223 -16.98 12.32 -15.03
N GLU A 224 -17.20 12.21 -16.35
CA GLU A 224 -17.86 13.26 -17.13
C GLU A 224 -19.26 13.58 -16.59
N ARG A 225 -20.07 12.55 -16.31
CA ARG A 225 -21.43 12.72 -15.79
C ARG A 225 -21.42 13.34 -14.40
N VAL A 226 -20.56 12.85 -13.51
CA VAL A 226 -20.44 13.39 -12.14
C VAL A 226 -19.97 14.84 -12.18
N GLN A 227 -18.91 15.14 -12.95
CA GLN A 227 -18.37 16.50 -13.05
C GLN A 227 -19.41 17.52 -13.57
N LYS A 228 -20.32 17.11 -14.47
CA LYS A 228 -21.44 17.95 -14.94
C LYS A 228 -22.53 18.17 -13.90
N SER A 229 -22.64 17.30 -12.90
CA SER A 229 -23.62 17.43 -11.80
C SER A 229 -23.09 18.28 -10.63
N LEU A 230 -21.80 18.58 -10.60
CA LEU A 230 -21.17 19.37 -9.54
C LEU A 230 -21.36 20.88 -9.76
N PRO A 231 -21.37 21.70 -8.68
CA PRO A 231 -21.38 23.15 -8.79
C PRO A 231 -20.17 23.71 -9.56
N ASN A 232 -20.30 24.91 -10.11
CA ASN A 232 -19.18 25.60 -10.76
C ASN A 232 -18.01 25.79 -9.77
N GLY A 233 -16.81 25.36 -10.17
CA GLY A 233 -15.61 25.41 -9.35
C GLY A 233 -15.35 24.13 -8.55
N ALA A 234 -16.33 23.24 -8.41
CA ALA A 234 -16.12 21.94 -7.76
C ALA A 234 -15.53 20.92 -8.74
N ASN A 235 -14.65 20.05 -8.25
CA ASN A 235 -14.05 18.96 -9.03
C ASN A 235 -14.22 17.63 -8.30
N VAL A 236 -14.16 16.54 -9.06
CA VAL A 236 -14.22 15.18 -8.49
C VAL A 236 -12.89 14.83 -7.83
N LEU A 237 -12.95 14.33 -6.59
CA LEU A 237 -11.86 13.62 -5.93
C LEU A 237 -12.21 12.14 -5.89
N SER A 238 -11.48 11.32 -6.63
CA SER A 238 -11.65 9.87 -6.63
C SER A 238 -10.73 9.24 -5.60
N VAL A 239 -11.32 8.53 -4.64
CA VAL A 239 -10.61 7.76 -3.61
C VAL A 239 -10.61 6.29 -4.02
N ILE A 240 -9.44 5.67 -3.99
CA ILE A 240 -9.27 4.23 -4.25
C ILE A 240 -8.75 3.60 -2.96
N LEU A 241 -9.48 2.60 -2.47
CA LEU A 241 -9.02 1.73 -1.40
C LEU A 241 -8.59 0.40 -2.01
N TYR A 242 -7.47 -0.11 -1.54
CA TYR A 242 -7.03 -1.45 -1.91
C TYR A 242 -6.48 -2.14 -0.67
N SER A 243 -6.74 -3.43 -0.58
CA SER A 243 -6.39 -4.27 0.56
C SER A 243 -5.82 -5.56 0.01
N ASP A 244 -4.74 -6.03 0.60
CA ASP A 244 -4.15 -7.32 0.28
C ASP A 244 -3.55 -7.92 1.55
N ALA A 245 -3.68 -9.23 1.73
CA ALA A 245 -3.19 -9.91 2.91
C ALA A 245 -1.67 -10.10 2.78
N THR A 246 -0.92 -9.66 3.80
CA THR A 246 0.55 -9.74 3.79
C THR A 246 1.03 -10.64 4.92
N THR A 247 1.90 -11.59 4.61
CA THR A 247 2.58 -12.42 5.61
C THR A 247 3.64 -11.61 6.35
N ARG A 248 3.61 -11.67 7.68
CA ARG A 248 4.45 -10.87 8.58
C ARG A 248 5.75 -11.59 8.96
N ASP A 249 5.80 -12.92 8.83
CA ASP A 249 6.96 -13.75 9.12
C ASP A 249 7.39 -14.53 7.88
N HIS A 250 8.70 -14.81 7.77
CA HIS A 250 9.27 -15.65 6.72
C HIS A 250 8.64 -17.07 6.66
N LEU A 251 7.88 -17.45 7.70
CA LEU A 251 7.19 -18.73 7.82
C LEU A 251 5.66 -18.64 7.61
N GLY A 252 5.11 -17.45 7.29
CA GLY A 252 3.71 -17.25 6.94
C GLY A 252 2.66 -17.53 8.03
N LYS A 253 3.06 -17.66 9.31
CA LYS A 253 2.16 -18.01 10.43
C LYS A 253 1.33 -16.84 10.92
N THR A 254 1.75 -15.61 10.63
CA THR A 254 1.00 -14.40 10.99
C THR A 254 0.76 -13.57 9.75
N SER A 255 -0.51 -13.37 9.40
CA SER A 255 -0.93 -12.45 8.35
C SER A 255 -1.45 -11.16 8.98
N GLU A 256 -1.06 -10.04 8.39
CA GLU A 256 -1.69 -8.75 8.59
C GLU A 256 -2.43 -8.37 7.31
N HIS A 257 -3.59 -7.73 7.45
CA HIS A 257 -4.40 -7.34 6.30
C HIS A 257 -4.42 -5.81 6.17
N PRO A 258 -3.35 -5.20 5.64
CA PRO A 258 -3.28 -3.76 5.45
C PRO A 258 -4.29 -3.30 4.39
N ILE A 259 -4.94 -2.18 4.68
CA ILE A 259 -5.73 -1.42 3.71
C ILE A 259 -5.05 -0.09 3.47
N TYR A 260 -4.89 0.25 2.20
CA TYR A 260 -4.22 1.44 1.75
C TYR A 260 -5.18 2.33 0.95
N LEU A 261 -4.87 3.61 0.90
CA LEU A 261 -5.57 4.63 0.15
C LEU A 261 -4.65 5.23 -0.91
N THR A 262 -5.20 5.43 -2.11
CA THR A 262 -4.62 6.29 -3.15
C THR A 262 -5.74 7.08 -3.84
N LEU A 263 -5.40 7.96 -4.78
CA LEU A 263 -6.36 8.80 -5.48
C LEU A 263 -6.41 8.48 -6.98
N GLY A 264 -7.62 8.35 -7.52
CA GLY A 264 -7.85 8.22 -8.96
C GLY A 264 -7.46 9.47 -9.75
N ASN A 265 -7.28 10.60 -9.06
CA ASN A 265 -6.77 11.85 -9.63
C ASN A 265 -5.28 11.78 -9.99
N ILE A 266 -4.50 10.89 -9.37
CA ILE A 266 -3.07 10.73 -9.68
C ILE A 266 -2.94 9.88 -10.95
N VAL A 267 -2.18 10.37 -11.92
CA VAL A 267 -1.86 9.63 -13.15
C VAL A 267 -1.30 8.24 -12.86
N SER A 268 -1.74 7.23 -13.61
CA SER A 268 -1.47 5.81 -13.39
C SER A 268 0.01 5.48 -13.11
N TRP A 269 0.94 5.96 -13.94
CA TRP A 269 2.36 5.68 -13.78
C TRP A 269 2.95 6.22 -12.46
N ARG A 270 2.44 7.37 -11.97
CA ARG A 270 2.85 7.98 -10.70
C ARG A 270 2.16 7.29 -9.53
N ARG A 271 0.87 6.98 -9.68
CA ARG A 271 0.03 6.25 -8.72
C ARG A 271 0.59 4.86 -8.41
N ASN A 272 1.27 4.25 -9.37
CA ASN A 272 1.88 2.92 -9.20
C ASN A 272 3.14 2.93 -8.32
N ARG A 273 3.71 4.09 -7.99
CA ARG A 273 4.83 4.17 -7.05
C ARG A 273 4.38 3.94 -5.60
N PRO A 274 5.23 3.37 -4.72
CA PRO A 274 4.87 3.07 -3.33
C PRO A 274 4.43 4.30 -2.52
N ASP A 275 5.08 5.45 -2.75
CA ASP A 275 4.82 6.70 -2.05
C ASP A 275 3.50 7.39 -2.48
N ALA A 276 2.90 6.98 -3.61
CA ALA A 276 1.58 7.43 -4.03
C ALA A 276 0.43 6.67 -3.36
N LYS A 277 0.76 5.85 -2.36
CA LYS A 277 -0.16 5.02 -1.61
C LYS A 277 0.14 5.15 -0.12
N ILE A 278 -0.89 5.31 0.69
CA ILE A 278 -0.73 5.53 2.11
C ILE A 278 -1.54 4.51 2.89
N LEU A 279 -0.91 3.91 3.90
CA LEU A 279 -1.57 2.96 4.78
C LEU A 279 -2.71 3.65 5.54
N LEU A 280 -3.94 3.18 5.30
CA LEU A 280 -5.16 3.67 5.94
C LEU A 280 -5.42 2.92 7.25
N GLY A 281 -5.11 1.62 7.30
CA GLY A 281 -5.35 0.82 8.49
C GLY A 281 -4.98 -0.65 8.31
N TYR A 282 -5.29 -1.44 9.33
CA TYR A 282 -5.20 -2.89 9.30
C TYR A 282 -6.59 -3.46 9.58
N LEU A 283 -7.11 -4.20 8.60
CA LEU A 283 -8.39 -4.88 8.74
C LEU A 283 -8.26 -6.02 9.76
N PRO A 284 -9.18 -6.12 10.73
CA PRO A 284 -9.12 -7.16 11.74
C PRO A 284 -9.42 -8.53 11.13
N ILE A 285 -8.58 -9.50 11.46
CA ILE A 285 -8.73 -10.89 11.04
C ILE A 285 -9.40 -11.68 12.16
N LEU A 286 -10.60 -12.21 11.90
CA LEU A 286 -11.31 -13.08 12.84
C LEU A 286 -10.57 -14.41 12.96
N LYS A 287 -10.22 -14.83 14.19
CA LYS A 287 -9.49 -16.08 14.43
C LYS A 287 -10.44 -17.21 14.80
N ALA A 288 -10.39 -18.30 14.04
CA ALA A 288 -11.04 -19.56 14.41
C ALA A 288 -10.19 -20.32 15.43
N LYS A 289 -10.84 -21.03 16.35
CA LYS A 289 -10.20 -21.94 17.31
C LYS A 289 -9.79 -23.25 16.65
N ASP A 290 -10.60 -23.73 15.70
CA ASP A 290 -10.41 -24.99 14.99
C ASP A 290 -11.05 -24.94 13.59
N ILE A 291 -10.75 -25.96 12.77
CA ILE A 291 -11.24 -26.06 11.38
C ILE A 291 -12.77 -26.17 11.32
N SER A 292 -13.38 -26.82 12.31
CA SER A 292 -14.85 -26.96 12.38
C SER A 292 -15.50 -25.59 12.54
N GLN A 293 -14.96 -24.75 13.42
CA GLN A 293 -15.39 -23.37 13.57
C GLN A 293 -15.13 -22.57 12.30
N LYS A 294 -13.95 -22.66 11.67
CA LYS A 294 -13.63 -21.93 10.42
C LYS A 294 -14.69 -22.19 9.34
N ARG A 295 -15.17 -23.44 9.23
CA ARG A 295 -16.20 -23.87 8.24
C ARG A 295 -17.64 -23.53 8.65
N SER A 296 -17.88 -23.19 9.91
CA SER A 296 -19.24 -22.91 10.39
C SER A 296 -19.84 -21.66 9.73
N LYS A 297 -21.15 -21.70 9.45
CA LYS A 297 -21.88 -20.56 8.86
C LYS A 297 -21.80 -19.30 9.75
N SER A 298 -21.89 -19.47 11.07
CA SER A 298 -21.81 -18.36 12.03
C SER A 298 -20.45 -17.67 12.03
N PHE A 299 -19.35 -18.42 11.91
CA PHE A 299 -18.01 -17.86 11.80
C PHE A 299 -17.82 -17.11 10.49
N ARG A 300 -18.22 -17.69 9.34
CA ARG A 300 -18.14 -17.02 8.04
C ARG A 300 -18.95 -15.72 8.01
N LEU A 301 -20.15 -15.74 8.59
CA LEU A 301 -20.98 -14.54 8.73
C LEU A 301 -20.28 -13.49 9.61
N ALA A 302 -19.74 -13.88 10.77
CA ALA A 302 -19.02 -12.97 11.65
C ALA A 302 -17.77 -12.38 10.98
N LYS A 303 -17.01 -13.16 10.19
CA LYS A 303 -15.87 -12.70 9.38
C LYS A 303 -16.31 -11.62 8.39
N ARG A 304 -17.40 -11.86 7.64
CA ARG A 304 -17.97 -10.90 6.67
C ARG A 304 -18.46 -9.63 7.34
N VAL A 305 -19.21 -9.75 8.44
CA VAL A 305 -19.74 -8.61 9.19
C VAL A 305 -18.61 -7.76 9.75
N LEU A 306 -17.59 -8.39 10.33
CA LEU A 306 -16.40 -7.71 10.83
C LEU A 306 -15.69 -6.90 9.74
N TYR A 307 -15.48 -7.51 8.57
CA TYR A 307 -14.84 -6.88 7.42
C TYR A 307 -15.64 -5.68 6.92
N GLN A 308 -16.94 -5.86 6.67
CA GLN A 308 -17.82 -4.79 6.17
C GLN A 308 -17.96 -3.65 7.17
N TYR A 309 -18.04 -3.97 8.47
CA TYR A 309 -18.13 -2.97 9.51
C TYR A 309 -16.82 -2.17 9.69
N ALA A 310 -15.66 -2.83 9.55
CA ALA A 310 -14.38 -2.14 9.50
C ALA A 310 -14.31 -1.15 8.31
N LEU A 311 -14.70 -1.58 7.10
CA LEU A 311 -14.77 -0.69 5.94
C LEU A 311 -15.75 0.47 6.14
N ASN A 312 -16.90 0.21 6.76
CA ASN A 312 -17.86 1.26 7.10
C ASN A 312 -17.20 2.30 8.01
N ILE A 313 -16.55 1.90 9.11
CA ILE A 313 -15.86 2.84 10.01
C ILE A 313 -14.79 3.67 9.27
N LEU A 314 -14.00 3.03 8.40
CA LEU A 314 -12.96 3.71 7.63
C LEU A 314 -13.51 4.76 6.65
N THR A 315 -14.68 4.49 6.06
CA THR A 315 -15.29 5.31 5.01
C THR A 315 -16.43 6.21 5.50
N ARG A 316 -16.89 6.03 6.74
CA ARG A 316 -18.04 6.74 7.32
C ARG A 316 -17.91 8.25 7.22
N SER A 317 -16.72 8.80 7.50
CA SER A 317 -16.47 10.24 7.34
C SER A 317 -16.60 10.75 5.90
N LEU A 318 -16.42 9.91 4.87
CA LEU A 318 -16.71 10.28 3.47
C LEU A 318 -18.20 10.18 3.14
N LEU A 319 -18.89 9.18 3.68
CA LEU A 319 -20.30 8.90 3.40
C LEU A 319 -21.26 9.87 4.12
N ASP A 320 -20.93 10.21 5.37
CA ASP A 320 -21.71 11.13 6.20
C ASP A 320 -21.49 12.60 5.79
N TYR A 321 -20.51 12.85 4.91
CA TYR A 321 -20.18 14.19 4.44
C TYR A 321 -21.19 14.69 3.40
N ASN A 322 -22.15 15.50 3.85
CA ASN A 322 -23.11 16.16 2.98
C ASN A 322 -22.51 17.45 2.39
N GLY A 323 -21.73 17.34 1.31
CA GLY A 323 -21.17 18.49 0.59
C GLY A 323 -19.87 18.17 -0.16
N GLY A 324 -19.28 19.18 -0.79
CA GLY A 324 -17.86 19.17 -1.15
C GLY A 324 -17.03 19.85 -0.05
N PHE A 325 -15.73 19.59 0.02
CA PHE A 325 -14.84 20.29 0.94
C PHE A 325 -13.90 21.22 0.16
N ASP A 326 -13.54 22.34 0.77
CA ASP A 326 -12.59 23.27 0.18
C ASP A 326 -11.16 22.76 0.36
N LEU A 327 -10.50 22.43 -0.74
CA LEU A 327 -9.07 22.10 -0.76
C LEU A 327 -8.26 23.40 -0.85
N GLN A 328 -7.58 23.78 0.24
CA GLN A 328 -6.78 25.00 0.29
C GLN A 328 -5.35 24.69 -0.13
N THR A 329 -4.90 25.30 -1.24
CA THR A 329 -3.57 25.06 -1.83
C THR A 329 -2.74 26.34 -1.83
N ASP A 330 -1.41 26.22 -1.73
CA ASP A 330 -0.48 27.37 -1.82
C ASP A 330 -0.53 28.05 -3.20
N ASN A 331 -1.02 27.36 -4.22
CA ASN A 331 -0.88 27.74 -5.63
C ASN A 331 -2.10 28.44 -6.23
N GLY A 332 -3.11 28.81 -5.42
CA GLY A 332 -4.29 29.53 -5.93
C GLY A 332 -5.08 28.76 -7.00
N ILE A 333 -4.88 27.44 -7.11
CA ILE A 333 -5.69 26.58 -7.97
C ILE A 333 -7.05 26.45 -7.26
N LYS A 334 -7.97 27.33 -7.65
CA LYS A 334 -9.40 27.23 -7.42
C LYS A 334 -10.03 26.25 -8.41
#